data_AF-A0A624X3U6-F1
#
_entry.id   AF-A0A624X3U6-F1
#
_cell.length_a   1.000
_cell.length_b   1.000
_cell.length_c   1.000
_cell.angle_alpha   90.00
_cell.angle_beta   90.00
_cell.angle_gamma   90.00
#
_symmetry.space_group_name_H-M   'P 1'
#
loop_
_entity.id
_entity.type
_entity.pdbx_description
1 polymer ?
#
loop_
_entity_poly.entity_id
_entity_poly.type
_entity_poly.pdbx_seq_one_letter_code
_entity_poly.pdbx_strand_id
1 'polypeptide(L)'
;FHELIKLAPISERKFNSTYQLFRITKNLHSSFSNISRDSLQNEYQSLWQILKDARDGKIHNVVIPNTMRNILEYYFAFVHKTNELQDELNKLAQNESNSNFKAFYRYINRGSHSDSINITDMGEITPDIYITQFKEIFRLMGDISHFNKMYEEKKNIEDTTA
;
A
#
# COMPACT_ATOMS: atom_id res chain seq x y z
N PHE A 1 -3.46 -6.84 -20.10
CA PHE A 1 -3.54 -5.42 -20.52
C PHE A 1 -2.28 -4.63 -20.16
N HIS A 2 -1.73 -4.74 -18.93
CA HIS A 2 -0.44 -4.11 -18.57
C HIS A 2 0.74 -4.50 -19.49
N GLU A 3 0.73 -5.71 -20.07
CA GLU A 3 1.76 -6.16 -21.01
C GLU A 3 1.85 -5.31 -22.28
N LEU A 4 0.73 -4.83 -22.84
CA LEU A 4 0.73 -3.98 -24.03
C LEU A 4 1.39 -2.62 -23.76
N ILE A 5 1.29 -2.11 -22.53
CA ILE A 5 1.93 -0.85 -22.12
C ILE A 5 3.42 -1.03 -21.84
N LYS A 6 3.86 -2.24 -21.48
CA LYS A 6 5.29 -2.58 -21.40
C LYS A 6 5.96 -2.55 -22.78
N LEU A 7 5.20 -2.80 -23.85
CA LEU A 7 5.66 -2.71 -25.24
C LEU A 7 5.62 -1.28 -25.79
N ALA A 8 4.96 -0.35 -25.09
CA ALA A 8 4.84 1.04 -25.50
C ALA A 8 6.09 1.87 -25.12
N PRO A 9 6.38 2.98 -25.83
CA PRO A 9 7.54 3.82 -25.55
C PRO A 9 7.59 4.29 -24.09
N ILE A 10 8.77 4.21 -23.47
CA ILE A 10 9.00 4.66 -22.09
C ILE A 10 8.95 6.20 -21.99
N SER A 11 9.39 6.90 -23.03
CA SER A 11 9.35 8.36 -23.10
C SER A 11 7.91 8.85 -23.20
N GLU A 12 7.49 9.64 -22.22
CA GLU A 12 6.14 10.23 -22.16
C GLU A 12 5.77 11.00 -23.43
N ARG A 13 6.72 11.76 -23.98
CA ARG A 13 6.51 12.52 -25.22
C ARG A 13 6.23 11.62 -26.42
N LYS A 14 6.94 10.49 -26.55
CA LYS A 14 6.72 9.48 -27.62
C LYS A 14 5.49 8.60 -27.36
N PHE A 15 5.12 8.43 -26.09
CA PHE A 15 3.92 7.71 -25.70
C PHE A 15 2.69 8.53 -26.07
N ASN A 16 2.61 9.79 -25.64
CA ASN A 16 1.48 10.68 -25.88
C ASN A 16 1.29 11.07 -27.36
N SER A 17 2.31 10.94 -28.20
CA SER A 17 2.18 11.14 -29.66
C SER A 17 1.50 9.97 -30.38
N THR A 18 1.47 8.78 -29.75
CA THR A 18 1.11 7.53 -30.41
C THR A 18 -0.05 6.80 -29.72
N TYR A 19 -0.21 7.05 -28.41
CA TYR A 19 -1.18 6.36 -27.56
C TYR A 19 -1.99 7.36 -26.74
N GLN A 20 -3.27 7.05 -26.56
CA GLN A 20 -4.15 7.73 -25.62
C GLN A 20 -4.84 6.67 -24.76
N LEU A 21 -4.91 6.91 -23.45
CA LEU A 21 -5.46 5.96 -22.49
C LEU A 21 -6.79 6.50 -21.96
N PHE A 22 -7.80 5.62 -21.97
CA PHE A 22 -9.13 5.90 -21.45
C PHE A 22 -9.52 4.84 -20.42
N ARG A 23 -10.11 5.27 -19.31
CA ARG A 23 -10.81 4.39 -18.36
C ARG A 23 -12.29 4.39 -18.71
N ILE A 24 -12.87 3.22 -18.87
CA ILE A 24 -14.32 3.05 -19.05
C ILE A 24 -14.89 2.49 -17.75
N THR A 25 -15.82 3.21 -17.14
CA THR A 25 -16.56 2.76 -15.96
C THR A 25 -17.98 2.41 -16.37
N LYS A 26 -18.40 1.17 -16.11
CA LYS A 26 -19.75 0.69 -16.44
C LYS A 26 -20.57 0.57 -15.15
N ASN A 27 -21.45 1.54 -14.93
CA ASN A 27 -22.48 1.50 -13.88
C ASN A 27 -23.86 1.54 -14.57
N LEU A 28 -24.87 2.21 -13.97
CA LEU A 28 -26.17 2.44 -14.61
C LEU A 28 -26.04 3.10 -16.00
N HIS A 29 -25.04 3.99 -16.14
CA HIS A 29 -24.58 4.49 -17.41
C HIS A 29 -23.07 4.22 -17.56
N SER A 30 -22.62 4.11 -18.81
CA SER A 30 -21.19 4.02 -19.11
C SER A 30 -20.60 5.42 -19.17
N SER A 31 -19.53 5.64 -18.41
CA SER A 31 -18.73 6.87 -18.48
C SER A 31 -17.30 6.52 -18.91
N PHE A 32 -16.63 7.48 -19.55
CA PHE A 32 -15.22 7.36 -19.86
C PHE A 32 -14.46 8.60 -19.40
N SER A 33 -13.21 8.41 -18.99
CA SER A 33 -12.32 9.49 -18.58
C SER A 33 -10.92 9.27 -19.17
N ASN A 34 -10.26 10.36 -19.57
CA ASN A 34 -8.83 10.32 -19.90
C ASN A 34 -8.03 9.93 -18.67
N ILE A 35 -7.02 9.08 -18.86
CA ILE A 35 -6.12 8.68 -17.77
C ILE A 35 -4.67 8.77 -18.25
N SER A 36 -3.73 9.12 -17.36
CA SER A 36 -2.31 9.16 -17.71
C SER A 36 -1.68 7.76 -17.68
N ARG A 37 -0.50 7.59 -18.27
CA ARG A 37 0.24 6.32 -18.15
C ARG A 37 0.52 5.95 -16.69
N ASP A 38 0.80 6.95 -15.86
CA ASP A 38 1.10 6.77 -14.43
C ASP A 38 -0.14 6.44 -13.59
N SER A 39 -1.34 6.69 -14.12
CA SER A 39 -2.60 6.31 -13.48
C SER A 39 -2.86 4.80 -13.49
N LEU A 40 -2.14 4.06 -14.35
CA LEU A 40 -2.19 2.60 -14.41
C LEU A 40 -1.27 2.05 -13.34
N GLN A 41 -1.65 2.31 -12.11
CA GLN A 41 -1.00 1.75 -10.93
C GLN A 41 -1.07 0.22 -11.04
N ASN A 42 0.06 -0.43 -10.86
CA ASN A 42 0.03 -1.87 -10.60
C ASN A 42 -0.71 -2.13 -9.27
N GLU A 43 -1.15 -3.36 -9.07
CA GLU A 43 -1.90 -3.74 -7.87
C GLU A 43 -1.18 -3.33 -6.58
N TYR A 44 0.16 -3.44 -6.56
CA TYR A 44 0.99 -3.01 -5.45
C TYR A 44 0.91 -1.50 -5.16
N GLN A 45 1.04 -0.65 -6.17
CA GLN A 45 0.89 0.81 -6.05
C GLN A 45 -0.52 1.19 -5.58
N SER A 46 -1.53 0.45 -6.02
CA SER A 46 -2.93 0.67 -5.61
C SER A 46 -3.12 0.44 -4.11
N LEU A 47 -2.44 -0.55 -3.52
CA LEU A 47 -2.47 -0.78 -2.07
C LEU A 47 -1.92 0.41 -1.28
N TRP A 48 -0.80 1.00 -1.71
CA TRP A 48 -0.25 2.19 -1.08
C TRP A 48 -1.18 3.41 -1.21
N GLN A 49 -1.88 3.54 -2.33
CA GLN A 49 -2.86 4.60 -2.52
C GLN A 49 -4.07 4.44 -1.57
N ILE A 50 -4.60 3.22 -1.45
CA ILE A 50 -5.67 2.90 -0.49
C ILE A 50 -5.25 3.24 0.94
N LEU A 51 -4.01 2.90 1.32
CA LEU A 51 -3.48 3.22 2.64
C LEU A 51 -3.46 4.74 2.90
N LYS A 52 -3.01 5.54 1.92
CA LYS A 52 -2.99 7.01 2.01
C LYS A 52 -4.40 7.60 2.08
N ASP A 53 -5.33 7.09 1.27
CA ASP A 53 -6.71 7.58 1.24
C ASP A 53 -7.49 7.23 2.51
N ALA A 54 -7.22 6.08 3.12
CA ALA A 54 -7.78 5.72 4.43
C ALA A 54 -7.27 6.64 5.54
N ARG A 55 -5.96 6.96 5.56
CA ARG A 55 -5.40 7.96 6.48
C ARG A 55 -6.04 9.33 6.33
N ASP A 56 -6.23 9.78 5.09
CA ASP A 56 -6.85 11.09 4.79
C ASP A 56 -8.37 11.12 5.09
N GLY A 57 -8.94 10.04 5.62
CA GLY A 57 -10.37 9.94 5.92
C GLY A 57 -11.27 9.82 4.69
N LYS A 58 -10.70 9.59 3.49
CA LYS A 58 -11.48 9.40 2.25
C LYS A 58 -12.14 8.03 2.19
N ILE A 59 -11.57 7.04 2.89
CA ILE A 59 -12.04 5.66 2.96
C ILE A 59 -12.06 5.23 4.43
N HIS A 60 -12.97 4.34 4.80
CA HIS A 60 -13.13 3.88 6.18
C HIS A 60 -11.88 3.16 6.72
N ASN A 61 -11.43 3.54 7.92
CA ASN A 61 -10.19 3.07 8.56
C ASN A 61 -10.09 1.55 8.75
N VAL A 62 -11.23 0.84 8.71
CA VAL A 62 -11.28 -0.63 8.78
C VAL A 62 -10.44 -1.32 7.70
N VAL A 63 -10.17 -0.65 6.57
CA VAL A 63 -9.36 -1.22 5.48
C VAL A 63 -7.86 -1.20 5.78
N ILE A 64 -7.40 -0.34 6.70
CA ILE A 64 -5.98 -0.08 6.96
C ILE A 64 -5.21 -1.36 7.29
N PRO A 65 -5.64 -2.20 8.26
CA PRO A 65 -4.86 -3.38 8.65
C PRO A 65 -4.72 -4.38 7.50
N ASN A 66 -5.80 -4.62 6.74
CA ASN A 66 -5.78 -5.54 5.61
C ASN A 66 -4.90 -5.03 4.47
N THR A 67 -4.97 -3.74 4.17
CA THR A 67 -4.11 -3.11 3.16
C THR A 67 -2.63 -3.19 3.54
N MET A 68 -2.28 -2.88 4.79
CA MET A 68 -0.91 -3.02 5.30
C MET A 68 -0.38 -4.45 5.16
N ARG A 69 -1.21 -5.44 5.52
CA ARG A 69 -0.85 -6.85 5.38
C ARG A 69 -0.52 -7.21 3.94
N ASN A 70 -1.38 -6.86 2.99
CA ASN A 70 -1.15 -7.13 1.57
C ASN A 70 0.15 -6.46 1.06
N ILE A 71 0.46 -5.25 1.53
CA ILE A 71 1.71 -4.57 1.16
C ILE A 71 2.93 -5.33 1.67
N LEU A 72 2.92 -5.79 2.93
CA LEU A 72 4.03 -6.56 3.51
C LEU A 72 4.20 -7.89 2.79
N GLU A 73 3.11 -8.65 2.63
CA GLU A 73 3.14 -9.95 1.96
C GLU A 73 3.68 -9.82 0.54
N TYR A 74 3.17 -8.86 -0.24
CA TYR A 74 3.62 -8.65 -1.61
C TYR A 74 5.10 -8.27 -1.67
N TYR A 75 5.52 -7.28 -0.88
CA TYR A 75 6.89 -6.76 -0.93
C TYR A 75 7.90 -7.79 -0.44
N PHE A 76 7.68 -8.39 0.73
CA PHE A 76 8.63 -9.32 1.32
C PHE A 76 8.63 -10.69 0.62
N ALA A 77 7.54 -11.08 -0.05
CA ALA A 77 7.59 -12.19 -0.99
C ALA A 77 8.46 -11.86 -2.22
N PHE A 78 8.36 -10.63 -2.75
CA PHE A 78 9.15 -10.19 -3.90
C PHE A 78 10.66 -10.12 -3.59
N VAL A 79 11.04 -9.65 -2.40
CA VAL A 79 12.46 -9.61 -1.98
C VAL A 79 12.93 -10.92 -1.32
N HIS A 80 12.11 -11.98 -1.34
CA HIS A 80 12.41 -13.29 -0.75
C HIS A 80 12.71 -13.30 0.77
N LYS A 81 12.15 -12.34 1.52
CA LYS A 81 12.31 -12.20 2.98
C LYS A 81 11.03 -12.57 3.77
N THR A 82 10.16 -13.41 3.21
CA THR A 82 8.90 -13.80 3.87
C THR A 82 9.12 -14.43 5.24
N ASN A 83 10.12 -15.32 5.37
CA ASN A 83 10.43 -15.97 6.66
C ASN A 83 10.94 -14.96 7.69
N GLU A 84 11.84 -14.06 7.28
CA GLU A 84 12.37 -13.00 8.13
C GLU A 84 11.25 -12.07 8.63
N LEU A 85 10.31 -11.71 7.75
CA LEU A 85 9.12 -10.93 8.12
C LEU A 85 8.28 -11.65 9.18
N GLN A 86 8.01 -12.95 8.99
CA GLN A 86 7.22 -13.75 9.93
C GLN A 86 7.91 -13.82 11.30
N ASP A 87 9.22 -14.04 11.33
CA ASP A 87 10.01 -14.06 12.57
C ASP A 87 9.96 -12.70 13.29
N GLU A 88 10.09 -11.60 12.55
CA GLU A 88 10.05 -10.25 13.14
C GLU A 88 8.65 -9.89 13.66
N LEU A 89 7.58 -10.22 12.91
CA LEU A 89 6.21 -10.06 13.38
C LEU A 89 5.92 -10.90 14.63
N ASN A 90 6.46 -12.12 14.72
CA ASN A 90 6.34 -12.97 15.90
C ASN A 90 7.04 -12.35 17.12
N LYS A 91 8.26 -11.80 16.96
CA LYS A 91 8.98 -11.09 18.03
C LYS A 91 8.19 -9.88 18.51
N LEU A 92 7.67 -9.07 17.58
CA LEU A 92 6.86 -7.89 17.87
C LEU A 92 5.57 -8.26 18.63
N ALA A 93 4.92 -9.36 18.26
CA ALA A 93 3.72 -9.85 18.94
C ALA A 93 3.99 -10.44 20.35
N GLN A 94 5.24 -10.84 20.64
CA GLN A 94 5.65 -11.36 21.94
C GLN A 94 6.19 -10.28 22.87
N ASN A 95 6.58 -9.12 22.35
CA ASN A 95 7.15 -8.03 23.14
C ASN A 95 6.10 -7.36 24.05
N GLU A 96 6.24 -7.52 25.36
CA GLU A 96 5.32 -6.99 26.38
C GLU A 96 5.28 -5.45 26.43
N SER A 97 6.36 -4.77 26.02
CA SER A 97 6.41 -3.30 25.98
C SER A 97 5.48 -2.68 24.93
N ASN A 98 5.05 -3.47 23.94
CA ASN A 98 4.13 -3.07 22.87
C ASN A 98 2.75 -3.73 23.02
N SER A 99 2.29 -3.93 24.27
CA SER A 99 0.99 -4.55 24.60
C SER A 99 -0.17 -4.05 23.73
N ASN A 100 -0.25 -2.73 23.48
CA ASN A 100 -1.30 -2.09 22.69
C ASN A 100 -1.32 -2.51 21.20
N PHE A 101 -0.22 -3.06 20.68
CA PHE A 101 -0.06 -3.43 19.27
C PHE A 101 0.09 -4.94 19.05
N LYS A 102 0.07 -5.72 20.12
CA LYS A 102 0.08 -7.17 20.05
C LYS A 102 -1.05 -7.72 19.19
N ALA A 103 -2.24 -7.14 19.32
CA ALA A 103 -3.39 -7.51 18.48
C ALA A 103 -3.15 -7.17 17.00
N PHE A 104 -2.57 -6.00 16.70
CA PHE A 104 -2.20 -5.59 15.34
C PHE A 104 -1.18 -6.55 14.72
N TYR A 105 -0.05 -6.83 15.38
CA TYR A 105 0.96 -7.74 14.83
C TYR A 105 0.42 -9.15 14.62
N ARG A 106 -0.40 -9.65 15.56
CA ARG A 106 -1.11 -10.93 15.39
C ARG A 106 -2.06 -10.91 14.20
N TYR A 107 -2.77 -9.82 13.97
CA TYR A 107 -3.68 -9.67 12.84
C TYR A 107 -2.92 -9.69 11.51
N ILE A 108 -1.82 -8.93 11.40
CA ILE A 108 -0.97 -8.94 10.21
C ILE A 108 -0.35 -10.32 9.96
N ASN A 109 0.04 -11.01 11.04
CA ASN A 109 0.68 -12.32 10.97
C ASN A 109 -0.30 -13.48 10.75
N ARG A 110 -1.57 -13.30 11.08
CA ARG A 110 -2.65 -14.27 10.80
C ARG A 110 -2.87 -14.32 9.30
N GLY A 111 -2.46 -15.42 8.66
CA GLY A 111 -2.75 -15.70 7.24
C GLY A 111 -4.24 -15.55 6.90
N SER A 112 -4.59 -15.36 5.63
CA SER A 112 -5.96 -15.02 5.17
C SER A 112 -6.94 -16.19 5.34
N HIS A 113 -6.42 -17.38 5.60
CA HIS A 113 -7.17 -18.60 5.87
C HIS A 113 -7.33 -18.93 7.36
N SER A 114 -6.92 -18.05 8.26
CA SER A 114 -6.77 -18.40 9.68
C SER A 114 -7.92 -18.04 10.61
N ASP A 115 -9.00 -17.38 10.17
CA ASP A 115 -10.33 -17.31 10.83
C ASP A 115 -11.23 -16.26 10.14
N SER A 116 -12.56 -16.44 10.14
CA SER A 116 -13.55 -15.55 9.51
C SER A 116 -13.91 -14.29 10.32
N ILE A 117 -13.25 -14.07 11.46
CA ILE A 117 -13.57 -12.99 12.40
C ILE A 117 -12.45 -11.95 12.35
N ASN A 118 -12.71 -10.83 11.69
CA ASN A 118 -11.91 -9.62 11.90
C ASN A 118 -12.15 -9.18 13.34
N ILE A 119 -11.11 -9.18 14.18
CA ILE A 119 -11.19 -8.67 15.55
C ILE A 119 -11.46 -7.18 15.45
N THR A 120 -12.72 -6.79 15.61
CA THR A 120 -13.20 -5.39 15.60
C THR A 120 -12.90 -4.66 16.91
N ASP A 121 -12.39 -5.35 17.92
CA ASP A 121 -12.09 -4.82 19.24
C ASP A 121 -10.59 -4.45 19.37
N MET A 122 -10.09 -3.69 18.40
CA MET A 122 -8.71 -3.16 18.40
C MET A 122 -8.63 -1.79 19.11
N GLY A 123 -9.61 -1.43 19.94
CA GLY A 123 -9.69 -0.10 20.56
C GLY A 123 -9.81 1.06 19.57
N GLU A 124 -9.89 2.28 20.09
CA GLU A 124 -9.85 3.54 19.30
C GLU A 124 -8.42 3.82 18.78
N ILE A 125 -7.80 2.87 18.09
CA ILE A 125 -6.48 3.10 17.48
C ILE A 125 -6.66 4.00 16.25
N THR A 126 -6.02 5.16 16.27
CA THR A 126 -6.06 6.09 15.14
C THR A 126 -5.24 5.56 13.95
N PRO A 127 -5.60 5.91 12.71
CA PRO A 127 -4.83 5.57 11.50
C PRO A 127 -3.33 5.84 11.61
N ASP A 128 -2.95 6.97 12.23
CA ASP A 128 -1.56 7.39 12.38
C ASP A 128 -0.74 6.41 13.23
N ILE A 129 -1.37 5.83 14.25
CA ILE A 129 -0.72 4.84 15.11
C ILE A 129 -0.45 3.56 14.32
N TYR A 130 -1.42 3.08 13.52
CA TYR A 130 -1.20 1.94 12.63
C TYR A 130 -0.04 2.20 11.67
N ILE A 131 -0.01 3.38 11.06
CA ILE A 131 1.04 3.77 10.09
C ILE A 131 2.41 3.80 10.77
N THR A 132 2.48 4.27 12.00
CA THR A 132 3.73 4.29 12.79
C THR A 132 4.25 2.87 13.01
N GLN A 133 3.38 1.94 13.42
CA GLN A 133 3.78 0.54 13.62
C GLN A 133 4.15 -0.14 12.31
N PHE A 134 3.46 0.20 11.23
CA PHE A 134 3.76 -0.28 9.91
C PHE A 134 5.13 0.19 9.40
N LYS A 135 5.47 1.47 9.61
CA LYS A 135 6.80 2.03 9.32
C LYS A 135 7.88 1.33 10.13
N GLU A 136 7.60 0.99 11.39
CA GLU A 136 8.54 0.29 12.27
C GLU A 136 8.91 -1.10 11.75
N ILE A 137 7.96 -1.84 11.16
CA ILE A 137 8.25 -3.14 10.53
C ILE A 137 9.29 -2.97 9.41
N PHE A 138 9.13 -1.99 8.52
CA PHE A 138 10.12 -1.71 7.48
C PHE A 138 11.48 -1.28 8.05
N ARG A 139 11.48 -0.54 9.16
CA ARG A 139 12.73 -0.15 9.85
C ARG A 139 13.48 -1.37 10.39
N LEU A 140 12.78 -2.29 11.05
CA LEU A 140 13.36 -3.51 11.63
C LEU A 140 13.86 -4.47 10.54
N MET A 141 13.15 -4.53 9.40
CA MET A 141 13.54 -5.33 8.24
C MET A 141 14.67 -4.69 7.38
N GLY A 142 15.11 -3.48 7.73
CA GLY A 142 16.15 -2.76 6.99
C GLY A 142 15.69 -2.10 5.68
N ASP A 143 14.40 -2.07 5.40
CA ASP A 143 13.80 -1.63 4.13
C ASP A 143 13.02 -0.29 4.28
N ILE A 144 13.43 0.56 5.21
CA ILE A 144 12.78 1.87 5.50
C ILE A 144 12.77 2.83 4.29
N SER A 145 13.78 2.75 3.43
CA SER A 145 13.87 3.57 2.21
C SER A 145 12.71 3.29 1.26
N HIS A 146 12.28 2.02 1.18
CA HIS A 146 11.15 1.61 0.36
C HIS A 146 9.83 2.15 0.90
N PHE A 147 9.62 2.08 2.23
CA PHE A 147 8.46 2.70 2.87
C PHE A 147 8.37 4.19 2.55
N ASN A 148 9.46 4.94 2.78
CA ASN A 148 9.46 6.40 2.53
C ASN A 148 9.15 6.70 1.06
N LYS A 149 9.75 5.97 0.13
CA LYS A 149 9.49 6.14 -1.30
C LYS A 149 8.00 5.95 -1.64
N MET A 150 7.38 4.88 -1.16
CA MET A 150 5.99 4.56 -1.52
C MET A 150 4.97 5.42 -0.76
N TYR A 151 5.29 5.82 0.47
CA TYR A 151 4.38 6.53 1.37
C TYR A 151 4.46 8.06 1.23
N GLU A 152 5.62 8.62 0.90
CA GLU A 152 5.88 10.08 0.88
C GLU A 152 5.92 10.70 -0.55
N GLU A 153 5.51 9.97 -1.60
CA GLU A 153 5.44 10.53 -2.96
C GLU A 153 4.30 11.56 -3.13
N LYS A 154 4.62 12.82 -2.81
CA LYS A 154 4.37 14.05 -3.59
C LYS A 154 5.10 15.24 -2.92
N LYS A 155 6.34 15.51 -3.33
CA LYS A 155 6.75 16.90 -3.57
C LYS A 155 6.63 17.12 -5.07
N ASN A 156 5.56 17.79 -5.48
CA ASN A 156 5.59 18.50 -6.75
C ASN A 156 6.78 19.46 -6.66
N ILE A 157 7.81 19.22 -7.44
CA ILE A 157 8.82 20.23 -7.75
C ILE A 157 8.14 21.16 -8.75
N GLU A 158 7.32 22.07 -8.23
CA GLU A 158 6.95 23.29 -8.93
C GLU A 158 7.49 24.46 -8.09
N ASP A 159 8.11 25.39 -8.79
CA ASP A 159 8.71 26.66 -8.35
C ASP A 159 10.07 26.60 -7.63
N THR A 160 11.14 26.40 -8.41
CA THR A 160 12.28 27.35 -8.38
C THR A 160 13.01 27.36 -9.72
N THR A 161 12.58 28.22 -10.64
CA THR A 161 13.47 29.08 -11.44
C THR A 161 12.62 30.22 -11.99
N ALA A 162 12.67 31.33 -11.25
CA ALA A 162 12.46 32.66 -11.78
C ALA A 162 13.56 33.02 -12.80
#